data_AF-A0A259LIT4-F1
#
_entry.id   AF-A0A259LIT4-F1
#
_cell.length_a   1.000
_cell.length_b   1.000
_cell.length_c   1.000
_cell.angle_alpha   90.00
_cell.angle_beta   90.00
_cell.angle_gamma   90.00
#
_symmetry.space_group_name_H-M   'P 1'
#
loop_
_entity.id
_entity.type
_entity.pdbx_description
1 polymer ?
#
loop_
_entity_poly.entity_id
_entity_poly.type
_entity_poly.pdbx_seq_one_letter_code
_entity_poly.pdbx_strand_id
1 'polypeptide(L)'
;MPAAGQKPPPSLSLWRLPRHAMRKRMFAILERDAVRDPTAQVVHTLLIALILANTFAAIVETVPSIGTPYRSSLHVFELASFVIFAIEYGLRLWAAPENPRFRGMPTGRARLNYAATPAAIIDLLAVMPFGLVLLLNADLRIFALFRLVRFMKLARYSPGIASLLEAIRIERHALLACLGIIAAVVLLAASVMYVVEHEAQPDKFGSIPLAAWWAVVTVTTVGYGDVVPVTLAGRMVAGVTMITGLVMLALPVGIITSAFADVIRRREFVVSWGMVARVPLFAELDAAGIGEILRLLSSHTAEPGEVLMRRGDVARSMFFILSGEVQIELESGPLRLGEGHFFGEMALRTGRLRSATVRALSRTQLLILDGKDFTDLLARRPEIADRIADLEHREEAPHSLRPRGDISPEELDEADRQPGPEA
;
A
#
# COMPACT_ATOMS: atom_id res chain seq x y z
N MET A 1 -10.16 22.57 -40.71
CA MET A 1 -8.83 22.90 -40.15
C MET A 1 -8.90 22.66 -38.65
N PRO A 2 -8.35 21.54 -38.13
CA PRO A 2 -8.46 21.21 -36.71
C PRO A 2 -7.36 21.93 -35.92
N ALA A 3 -7.74 22.52 -34.79
CA ALA A 3 -6.84 23.19 -33.86
C ALA A 3 -6.02 22.15 -33.08
N ALA A 4 -4.74 22.46 -32.92
CA ALA A 4 -3.68 21.60 -32.46
C ALA A 4 -3.89 21.02 -31.05
N GLY A 5 -3.67 19.71 -30.93
CA GLY A 5 -3.58 19.01 -29.65
C GLY A 5 -2.43 19.57 -28.80
N GLN A 6 -2.75 19.93 -27.56
CA GLN A 6 -1.73 20.18 -26.55
C GLN A 6 -1.01 18.86 -26.26
N LYS A 7 0.24 18.78 -26.69
CA LYS A 7 1.19 17.74 -26.27
C LYS A 7 1.28 17.74 -24.74
N PRO A 8 1.43 16.56 -24.10
CA PRO A 8 1.82 16.50 -22.69
C PRO A 8 3.12 17.29 -22.50
N PRO A 9 3.34 17.93 -21.34
CA PRO A 9 4.55 18.72 -21.11
C PRO A 9 5.78 17.85 -21.38
N PRO A 10 6.80 18.36 -22.09
CA PRO A 10 7.99 17.59 -22.39
C PRO A 10 8.65 17.17 -21.07
N SER A 11 9.25 15.99 -21.04
CA SER A 11 10.12 15.53 -19.96
C SER A 11 11.24 16.56 -19.77
N LEU A 12 11.02 17.51 -18.85
CA LEU A 12 11.95 18.59 -18.59
C LEU A 12 13.27 17.97 -18.12
N SER A 13 14.28 18.14 -18.95
CA SER A 13 15.64 17.75 -18.65
C SER A 13 16.13 18.40 -17.36
N LEU A 14 16.56 17.59 -16.39
CA LEU A 14 16.89 17.99 -15.01
C LEU A 14 17.87 19.16 -14.90
N TRP A 15 18.71 19.38 -15.91
CA TRP A 15 19.82 20.34 -15.89
C TRP A 15 19.43 21.81 -16.15
N ARG A 16 18.16 22.14 -16.44
CA ARG A 16 17.73 23.53 -16.76
C ARG A 16 16.83 24.20 -15.70
N LEU A 17 16.60 23.57 -14.56
CA LEU A 17 15.69 24.09 -13.52
C LEU A 17 16.42 24.87 -12.41
N PRO A 18 15.81 25.92 -11.82
CA PRO A 18 16.35 26.56 -10.63
C PRO A 18 16.53 25.55 -9.50
N ARG A 19 17.58 25.71 -8.66
CA ARG A 19 17.99 24.72 -7.63
C ARG A 19 16.83 24.20 -6.76
N HIS A 20 15.88 25.07 -6.40
CA HIS A 20 14.69 24.69 -5.64
C HIS A 20 13.74 23.77 -6.42
N ALA A 21 13.53 24.03 -7.71
CA ALA A 21 12.69 23.21 -8.58
C ALA A 21 13.33 21.84 -8.83
N MET A 22 14.66 21.77 -8.99
CA MET A 22 15.39 20.51 -9.13
C MET A 22 15.32 19.67 -7.85
N ARG A 23 15.45 20.30 -6.67
CA ARG A 23 15.33 19.62 -5.38
C ARG A 23 13.92 19.06 -5.15
N LYS A 24 12.89 19.84 -5.49
CA LYS A 24 11.48 19.41 -5.40
C LYS A 24 11.17 18.26 -6.37
N ARG A 25 11.72 18.29 -7.59
CA ARG A 25 11.59 17.19 -8.55
C ARG A 25 12.30 15.92 -8.06
N MET A 26 13.51 16.05 -7.52
CA MET A 26 14.25 14.92 -6.95
C MET A 26 13.52 14.32 -5.75
N PHE A 27 12.99 15.17 -4.86
CA PHE A 27 12.15 14.74 -3.75
C PHE A 27 10.94 13.94 -4.26
N ALA A 28 10.24 14.41 -5.30
CA ALA A 28 9.11 13.72 -5.89
C ALA A 28 9.49 12.37 -6.54
N ILE A 29 10.69 12.25 -7.13
CA ILE A 29 11.16 11.00 -7.74
C ILE A 29 11.57 9.98 -6.67
N LEU A 30 12.26 10.42 -5.61
CA LEU A 30 12.84 9.54 -4.61
C LEU A 30 11.87 9.18 -3.48
N GLU A 31 10.90 10.04 -3.19
CA GLU A 31 9.88 9.80 -2.19
C GLU A 31 8.60 9.25 -2.83
N ARG A 32 7.89 8.41 -2.07
CA ARG A 32 6.81 7.54 -2.56
C ARG A 32 5.53 8.29 -2.95
N ASP A 33 5.40 9.56 -2.59
CA ASP A 33 4.14 10.32 -2.73
C ASP A 33 3.83 10.74 -4.17
N ALA A 34 4.72 10.50 -5.13
CA ALA A 34 4.45 10.71 -6.56
C ALA A 34 3.76 9.48 -7.18
N VAL A 35 2.52 9.20 -6.76
CA VAL A 35 1.67 8.07 -7.23
C VAL A 35 1.52 8.01 -8.76
N ARG A 36 1.96 9.03 -9.51
CA ARG A 36 1.75 9.17 -10.97
C ARG A 36 3.00 9.54 -11.78
N ASP A 37 4.22 9.38 -11.26
CA ASP A 37 5.44 9.68 -12.03
C ASP A 37 6.10 8.41 -12.60
N PRO A 38 6.09 8.18 -13.94
CA PRO A 38 6.73 7.01 -14.54
C PRO A 38 8.24 6.97 -14.28
N THR A 39 8.88 8.14 -14.12
CA THR A 39 10.31 8.22 -13.79
C THR A 39 10.56 7.66 -12.38
N ALA A 40 9.71 8.02 -11.43
CA ALA A 40 9.80 7.53 -10.05
C ALA A 40 9.61 6.02 -10.00
N GLN A 41 8.63 5.50 -10.74
CA GLN A 41 8.39 4.05 -10.84
C GLN A 41 9.60 3.30 -11.40
N VAL A 42 10.19 3.78 -12.50
CA VAL A 42 11.40 3.16 -13.07
C VAL A 42 12.56 3.19 -12.07
N VAL A 43 12.82 4.34 -11.44
CA VAL A 43 13.89 4.47 -10.44
C VAL A 43 13.66 3.53 -9.26
N HIS A 44 12.44 3.44 -8.73
CA HIS A 44 12.11 2.56 -7.61
C HIS A 44 12.27 1.09 -8.00
N THR A 45 11.78 0.68 -9.18
CA THR A 45 11.93 -0.69 -9.69
C THR A 45 13.40 -1.07 -9.87
N LEU A 46 14.22 -0.18 -10.43
CA LEU A 46 15.66 -0.41 -10.59
C LEU A 46 16.37 -0.51 -9.24
N LEU A 47 16.03 0.33 -8.26
CA LEU A 47 16.58 0.26 -6.91
C LEU A 47 16.18 -1.04 -6.20
N ILE A 48 14.92 -1.47 -6.31
CA ILE A 48 14.44 -2.75 -5.77
C ILE A 48 15.20 -3.91 -6.41
N ALA A 49 15.31 -3.94 -7.74
CA ALA A 49 16.05 -4.97 -8.46
C ALA A 49 17.52 -5.02 -8.02
N LEU A 50 18.15 -3.85 -7.84
CA LEU A 50 19.53 -3.76 -7.34
C LEU A 50 19.66 -4.27 -5.91
N ILE A 51 18.71 -3.96 -5.01
CA ILE A 51 18.69 -4.48 -3.64
C ILE A 51 18.59 -6.01 -3.63
N LEU A 52 17.68 -6.58 -4.43
CA LEU A 52 17.48 -8.02 -4.54
C LEU A 52 18.73 -8.70 -5.12
N ALA A 53 19.28 -8.17 -6.21
CA ALA A 53 20.51 -8.69 -6.83
C ALA A 53 21.70 -8.61 -5.88
N ASN A 54 21.82 -7.54 -5.09
CA ASN A 54 22.88 -7.38 -4.11
C ASN A 54 22.74 -8.36 -2.93
N THR A 55 21.51 -8.56 -2.44
CA THR A 55 21.24 -9.55 -1.40
C THR A 55 21.56 -10.96 -1.90
N PHE A 56 21.18 -11.29 -3.13
CA PHE A 56 21.53 -12.56 -3.76
C PHE A 56 23.03 -12.75 -3.93
N ALA A 57 23.75 -11.74 -4.41
CA ALA A 57 25.21 -11.76 -4.54
C ALA A 57 25.89 -12.01 -3.18
N ALA A 58 25.41 -11.37 -2.11
CA ALA A 58 25.92 -11.58 -0.76
C ALA A 58 25.71 -13.03 -0.26
N ILE A 59 24.56 -13.64 -0.57
CA ILE A 59 24.28 -15.05 -0.27
C ILE A 59 25.21 -15.97 -1.07
N VAL A 60 25.35 -15.74 -2.38
CA VAL A 60 26.22 -16.54 -3.25
C VAL A 60 27.68 -16.49 -2.80
N GLU A 61 28.17 -15.34 -2.35
CA GLU A 61 29.53 -15.17 -1.83
C GLU A 61 29.83 -16.07 -0.62
N THR A 62 28.82 -16.40 0.19
CA THR A 62 28.97 -17.31 1.33
C THR A 62 29.24 -18.76 0.95
N VAL A 63 28.96 -19.14 -0.30
CA VAL A 63 29.15 -20.51 -0.80
C VAL A 63 30.53 -20.62 -1.45
N PRO A 64 31.51 -21.33 -0.86
CA PRO A 64 32.90 -21.30 -1.33
C PRO A 64 33.09 -21.76 -2.78
N SER A 65 32.28 -22.72 -3.24
CA SER A 65 32.34 -23.27 -4.60
C SER A 65 31.95 -22.27 -5.69
N ILE A 66 31.13 -21.26 -5.37
CA ILE A 66 30.67 -20.22 -6.30
C ILE A 66 31.35 -18.89 -6.02
N GLY A 67 31.50 -18.52 -4.74
CA GLY A 67 32.12 -17.28 -4.33
C GLY A 67 33.61 -17.17 -4.69
N THR A 68 34.36 -18.28 -4.68
CA THR A 68 35.81 -18.25 -4.98
C THR A 68 36.08 -17.97 -6.47
N PRO A 69 35.46 -18.67 -7.44
CA PRO A 69 35.66 -18.39 -8.86
C PRO A 69 35.17 -17.01 -9.31
N TYR A 70 34.07 -16.51 -8.73
CA TYR A 70 33.44 -15.24 -9.13
C TYR A 70 33.77 -14.05 -8.22
N ARG A 71 34.74 -14.21 -7.30
CA ARG A 71 35.08 -13.20 -6.28
C ARG A 71 35.29 -11.80 -6.86
N SER A 72 36.07 -11.70 -7.93
CA SER A 72 36.37 -10.41 -8.57
C SER A 72 35.11 -9.75 -9.13
N SER A 73 34.26 -10.51 -9.83
CA SER A 73 33.01 -10.00 -10.40
C SER A 73 32.03 -9.57 -9.30
N LEU A 74 31.93 -10.33 -8.21
CA LEU A 74 31.11 -10.01 -7.05
C LEU A 74 31.59 -8.73 -6.35
N HIS A 75 32.90 -8.55 -6.19
CA HIS A 75 33.47 -7.33 -5.61
C HIS A 75 33.24 -6.09 -6.50
N VAL A 76 33.38 -6.22 -7.83
CA VAL A 76 33.09 -5.12 -8.77
C VAL A 76 31.61 -4.74 -8.71
N PHE A 77 30.72 -5.72 -8.66
CA PHE A 77 29.29 -5.49 -8.49
C PHE A 77 28.97 -4.84 -7.13
N GLU A 78 29.63 -5.28 -6.06
CA GLU A 78 29.50 -4.67 -4.74
C GLU A 78 29.93 -3.20 -4.76
N LEU A 79 31.07 -2.88 -5.36
CA LEU A 79 31.54 -1.49 -5.51
C LEU A 79 30.53 -0.65 -6.32
N ALA A 80 30.06 -1.16 -7.45
CA ALA A 80 29.11 -0.43 -8.30
C ALA A 80 27.79 -0.15 -7.57
N SER A 81 27.22 -1.16 -6.91
CA SER A 81 25.99 -1.02 -6.12
C SER A 81 26.17 -0.12 -4.89
N PHE A 82 27.33 -0.16 -4.22
CA PHE A 82 27.69 0.77 -3.14
C PHE A 82 27.66 2.22 -3.64
N VAL A 83 28.28 2.51 -4.79
CA VAL A 83 28.28 3.87 -5.38
C VAL A 83 26.86 4.33 -5.67
N ILE A 84 26.02 3.46 -6.25
CA ILE A 84 24.62 3.78 -6.54
C ILE A 84 23.84 4.09 -5.24
N PHE A 85 23.98 3.26 -4.21
CA PHE A 85 23.29 3.50 -2.93
C PHE A 85 23.83 4.72 -2.18
N ALA A 86 25.13 5.00 -2.25
CA ALA A 86 25.73 6.20 -1.68
C ALA A 86 25.20 7.48 -2.36
N ILE A 87 25.11 7.46 -3.70
CA ILE A 87 24.50 8.56 -4.48
C ILE A 87 23.03 8.71 -4.10
N GLU A 88 22.28 7.62 -4.05
CA GLU A 88 20.86 7.64 -3.66
C GLU A 88 20.65 8.22 -2.26
N TYR A 89 21.44 7.80 -1.27
CA TYR A 89 21.40 8.34 0.09
C TYR A 89 21.76 9.84 0.12
N GLY A 90 22.80 10.23 -0.62
CA GLY A 90 23.20 11.63 -0.76
C GLY A 90 22.11 12.51 -1.39
N LEU A 91 21.45 12.02 -2.44
CA LEU A 91 20.33 12.71 -3.09
C LEU A 91 19.13 12.84 -2.16
N ARG A 92 18.82 11.82 -1.35
CA ARG A 92 17.78 11.88 -0.32
C ARG A 92 18.06 12.93 0.74
N LEU A 93 19.28 12.96 1.28
CA LEU A 93 19.70 14.02 2.20
C LEU A 93 19.63 15.40 1.55
N TRP A 94 20.05 15.52 0.29
CA TRP A 94 19.98 16.79 -0.42
C TRP A 94 18.54 17.28 -0.63
N ALA A 95 17.61 16.36 -0.92
CA ALA A 95 16.18 16.61 -1.14
C ALA A 95 15.35 16.75 0.15
N ALA A 96 15.86 16.29 1.30
CA ALA A 96 15.16 16.28 2.58
C ALA A 96 14.48 17.60 3.01
N PRO A 97 15.03 18.80 2.75
CA PRO A 97 14.36 20.06 3.12
C PRO A 97 13.01 20.31 2.43
N GLU A 98 12.70 19.60 1.33
CA GLU A 98 11.39 19.69 0.66
C GLU A 98 10.32 18.82 1.35
N ASN A 99 10.71 17.95 2.28
CA ASN A 99 9.77 17.11 2.99
C ASN A 99 8.83 17.98 3.84
N PRO A 100 7.49 17.81 3.72
CA PRO A 100 6.52 18.57 4.50
C PRO A 100 6.76 18.54 6.02
N ARG A 101 7.35 17.45 6.55
CA ARG A 101 7.68 17.29 7.97
C ARG A 101 8.72 18.29 8.49
N PHE A 102 9.52 18.89 7.61
CA PHE A 102 10.59 19.83 7.97
C PHE A 102 10.33 21.24 7.45
N ARG A 103 9.09 21.56 7.04
CA ARG A 103 8.72 22.87 6.53
C ARG A 103 9.03 23.96 7.58
N GLY A 104 9.70 25.02 7.14
CA GLY A 104 10.10 26.13 8.01
C GLY A 104 11.41 25.92 8.80
N MET A 105 12.05 24.74 8.70
CA MET A 105 13.36 24.51 9.33
C MET A 105 14.52 24.99 8.44
N PRO A 106 15.64 25.44 9.03
CA PRO A 106 16.88 25.65 8.29
C PRO A 106 17.32 24.36 7.58
N THR A 107 17.86 24.50 6.37
CA THR A 107 18.22 23.35 5.49
C THR A 107 19.15 22.35 6.17
N GLY A 108 20.15 22.80 6.94
CA GLY A 108 21.06 21.92 7.68
C GLY A 108 20.36 21.09 8.75
N ARG A 109 19.45 21.70 9.52
CA ARG A 109 18.67 20.99 10.55
C ARG A 109 17.69 20.00 9.93
N ALA A 110 17.05 20.35 8.82
CA ALA A 110 16.17 19.42 8.08
C ALA A 110 16.92 18.16 7.64
N ARG A 111 18.17 18.29 7.18
CA ARG A 111 19.03 17.17 6.79
C ARG A 111 19.41 16.27 7.96
N LEU A 112 19.80 16.87 9.09
CA LEU A 112 20.15 16.13 10.31
C LEU A 112 18.94 15.36 10.86
N ASN A 113 17.77 16.02 10.91
CA ASN A 113 16.53 15.36 11.34
C ASN A 113 16.13 14.24 10.39
N TYR A 114 16.34 14.40 9.07
CA TYR A 114 16.14 13.33 8.11
C TYR A 114 17.09 12.16 8.34
N ALA A 115 18.39 12.43 8.54
CA ALA A 115 19.41 11.41 8.80
C ALA A 115 19.10 10.56 10.04
N ALA A 116 18.44 11.14 11.04
CA ALA A 116 17.99 10.46 12.25
C ALA A 116 16.71 9.62 12.07
N THR A 117 16.07 9.65 10.89
CA THR A 117 14.88 8.81 10.64
C THR A 117 15.27 7.33 10.46
N PRO A 118 14.43 6.37 10.89
CA PRO A 118 14.75 4.94 10.77
C PRO A 118 15.10 4.51 9.34
N ALA A 119 14.40 5.06 8.35
CA ALA A 119 14.64 4.70 6.95
C ALA A 119 15.97 5.25 6.42
N ALA A 120 16.39 6.45 6.87
CA ALA A 120 17.69 7.02 6.52
C ALA A 120 18.84 6.29 7.24
N ILE A 121 18.62 5.82 8.48
CA ILE A 121 19.59 4.98 9.20
C ILE A 121 19.80 3.67 8.46
N ILE A 122 18.73 3.01 7.98
CA ILE A 122 18.85 1.79 7.17
C ILE A 122 19.65 2.08 5.88
N ASP A 123 19.36 3.19 5.19
CA ASP A 123 20.12 3.58 4.00
C ASP A 123 21.61 3.79 4.29
N LEU A 124 21.93 4.44 5.42
CA LEU A 124 23.30 4.64 5.88
C LEU A 124 24.00 3.31 6.21
N LEU A 125 23.35 2.44 6.99
CA LEU A 125 23.87 1.12 7.35
C LEU A 125 24.07 0.22 6.13
N ALA A 126 23.30 0.41 5.07
CA ALA A 126 23.44 -0.33 3.82
C ALA A 126 24.72 0.04 3.04
N VAL A 127 25.20 1.26 3.22
CA VAL A 127 26.36 1.85 2.53
C VAL A 127 27.63 1.79 3.40
N MET A 128 27.47 1.91 4.72
CA MET A 128 28.55 1.98 5.72
C MET A 128 29.62 0.87 5.61
N PRO A 129 29.30 -0.42 5.43
CA PRO A 129 30.28 -1.52 5.46
C PRO A 129 31.44 -1.33 4.50
N PHE A 130 31.12 -1.03 3.25
CA PHE A 130 32.11 -0.85 2.20
C PHE A 130 32.89 0.46 2.38
N GLY A 131 32.22 1.52 2.84
CA GLY A 131 32.88 2.78 3.19
C GLY A 131 33.90 2.62 4.30
N LEU A 132 33.59 1.85 5.35
CA LEU A 132 34.51 1.59 6.46
C LEU A 132 35.71 0.75 6.03
N VAL A 133 35.49 -0.26 5.19
CA VAL A 133 36.60 -1.07 4.66
C VAL A 133 37.56 -0.22 3.85
N LEU A 134 37.05 0.69 3.01
CA LEU A 134 37.88 1.59 2.21
C LEU A 134 38.67 2.59 3.09
N LEU A 135 38.06 3.08 4.18
CA LEU A 135 38.67 4.08 5.07
C LEU A 135 39.66 3.47 6.08
N LEU A 136 39.34 2.29 6.62
CA LEU A 136 40.04 1.67 7.75
C LEU A 136 40.91 0.47 7.35
N ASN A 137 40.91 0.06 6.08
CA ASN A 137 41.52 -1.18 5.60
C ASN A 137 41.10 -2.41 6.44
N ALA A 138 39.86 -2.41 6.92
CA ALA A 138 39.32 -3.46 7.77
C ALA A 138 38.95 -4.71 6.97
N ASP A 139 38.93 -5.87 7.63
CA ASP A 139 38.53 -7.13 6.98
C ASP A 139 37.03 -7.09 6.61
N LEU A 140 36.73 -7.26 5.32
CA LEU A 140 35.39 -7.33 4.75
C LEU A 140 34.50 -8.35 5.48
N ARG A 141 35.09 -9.41 6.05
CA ARG A 141 34.36 -10.48 6.74
C ARG A 141 33.62 -9.98 7.98
N ILE A 142 34.22 -9.06 8.73
CA ILE A 142 33.62 -8.52 9.96
C ILE A 142 32.34 -7.76 9.63
N PHE A 143 32.28 -7.13 8.47
CA PHE A 143 31.12 -6.36 8.02
C PHE A 143 30.18 -7.12 7.08
N ALA A 144 30.45 -8.39 6.81
CA ALA A 144 29.68 -9.18 5.85
C ALA A 144 28.19 -9.28 6.21
N LEU A 145 27.86 -9.33 7.51
CA LEU A 145 26.48 -9.37 8.01
C LEU A 145 25.70 -8.09 7.71
N PHE A 146 26.37 -6.94 7.67
CA PHE A 146 25.71 -5.68 7.34
C PHE A 146 25.26 -5.61 5.88
N ARG A 147 25.79 -6.46 5.00
CA ARG A 147 25.31 -6.55 3.61
C ARG A 147 23.84 -6.98 3.55
N LEU A 148 23.38 -7.80 4.50
CA LEU A 148 21.97 -8.20 4.61
C LEU A 148 21.06 -7.04 5.06
N VAL A 149 21.60 -6.01 5.71
CA VAL A 149 20.83 -4.81 6.07
C VAL A 149 20.30 -4.10 4.82
N ARG A 150 20.94 -4.27 3.65
CA ARG A 150 20.45 -3.75 2.37
C ARG A 150 19.04 -4.27 2.04
N PHE A 151 18.71 -5.51 2.44
CA PHE A 151 17.36 -6.06 2.27
C PHE A 151 16.31 -5.23 3.02
N MET A 152 16.65 -4.67 4.18
CA MET A 152 15.75 -3.81 4.96
C MET A 152 15.37 -2.52 4.23
N LYS A 153 16.13 -2.09 3.20
CA LYS A 153 15.74 -0.97 2.32
C LYS A 153 14.40 -1.22 1.62
N LEU A 154 14.03 -2.49 1.38
CA LEU A 154 12.73 -2.85 0.78
C LEU A 154 11.53 -2.36 1.58
N ALA A 155 11.67 -2.19 2.90
CA ALA A 155 10.60 -1.67 3.76
C ALA A 155 10.09 -0.29 3.31
N ARG A 156 10.94 0.53 2.67
CA ARG A 156 10.55 1.84 2.12
C ARG A 156 9.68 1.71 0.87
N TYR A 157 9.95 0.71 0.04
CA TYR A 157 9.31 0.54 -1.26
C TYR A 157 8.03 -0.32 -1.19
N SER A 158 7.90 -1.18 -0.19
CA SER A 158 6.70 -2.00 0.02
C SER A 158 5.66 -1.28 0.88
N PRO A 159 4.41 -1.06 0.39
CA PRO A 159 3.37 -0.42 1.20
C PRO A 159 2.89 -1.36 2.30
N GLY A 160 2.86 -2.67 2.02
CA GLY A 160 2.51 -3.70 2.99
C GLY A 160 3.47 -3.73 4.18
N ILE A 161 4.79 -3.70 3.94
CA ILE A 161 5.78 -3.66 5.04
C ILE A 161 5.63 -2.37 5.86
N ALA A 162 5.45 -1.23 5.20
CA ALA A 162 5.22 0.03 5.90
C ALA A 162 3.97 -0.02 6.79
N SER A 163 2.86 -0.58 6.29
CA SER A 163 1.63 -0.79 7.07
C SER A 163 1.82 -1.76 8.24
N LEU A 164 2.59 -2.84 8.05
CA LEU A 164 2.90 -3.79 9.12
C LEU A 164 3.74 -3.15 10.23
N LEU A 165 4.79 -2.40 9.87
CA LEU A 165 5.61 -1.67 10.83
C LEU A 165 4.82 -0.58 11.57
N GLU A 166 3.88 0.06 10.88
CA GLU A 166 2.95 1.02 11.47
C GLU A 166 2.01 0.34 12.47
N ALA A 167 1.43 -0.81 12.12
CA ALA A 167 0.59 -1.61 13.02
C ALA A 167 1.35 -2.04 14.29
N ILE A 168 2.58 -2.55 14.13
CA ILE A 168 3.44 -2.92 15.27
C ILE A 168 3.76 -1.69 16.15
N ARG A 169 4.01 -0.53 15.54
CA ARG A 169 4.31 0.70 16.30
C ARG A 169 3.09 1.15 17.11
N ILE A 170 1.90 1.09 16.53
CA ILE A 170 0.65 1.44 17.19
C ILE A 170 0.41 0.50 18.38
N GLU A 171 0.56 -0.81 18.18
CA GLU A 171 0.29 -1.83 19.20
C GLU A 171 1.48 -2.21 20.08
N ARG A 172 2.57 -1.44 20.04
CA ARG A 172 3.84 -1.80 20.72
C ARG A 172 3.67 -2.11 22.21
N HIS A 173 2.76 -1.43 22.90
CA HIS A 173 2.52 -1.64 24.33
C HIS A 173 1.80 -2.95 24.59
N ALA A 174 0.80 -3.29 23.76
CA ALA A 174 0.10 -4.57 23.85
C ALA A 174 1.04 -5.74 23.50
N LEU A 175 1.88 -5.60 22.46
CA LEU A 175 2.87 -6.60 22.08
C LEU A 175 3.94 -6.81 23.17
N LEU A 176 4.43 -5.73 23.80
CA LEU A 176 5.37 -5.82 24.93
C LEU A 176 4.73 -6.51 26.14
N ALA A 177 3.45 -6.24 26.43
CA ALA A 177 2.72 -6.96 27.47
C ALA A 177 2.59 -8.45 27.16
N CYS A 178 2.27 -8.82 25.90
CA CYS A 178 2.22 -10.22 25.46
C CYS A 178 3.57 -10.93 25.64
N LEU A 179 4.67 -10.27 25.24
CA LEU A 179 6.01 -10.81 25.41
C LEU A 179 6.35 -11.01 26.90
N GLY A 180 5.95 -10.08 27.77
CA GLY A 180 6.09 -10.20 29.21
C GLY A 180 5.33 -11.40 29.79
N ILE A 181 4.09 -11.62 29.34
CA ILE A 181 3.28 -12.78 29.74
C ILE A 181 3.93 -14.09 29.25
N ILE A 182 4.38 -14.15 28.00
CA ILE A 182 5.07 -15.33 27.45
C ILE A 182 6.34 -15.62 28.25
N ALA A 183 7.15 -14.60 28.57
CA ALA A 183 8.34 -14.77 29.39
C ALA A 183 8.00 -15.29 30.80
N ALA A 184 6.93 -14.80 31.43
CA ALA A 184 6.48 -15.29 32.72
C ALA A 184 6.04 -16.76 32.68
N VAL A 185 5.29 -17.16 31.64
CA VAL A 185 4.87 -18.56 31.43
C VAL A 185 6.08 -19.46 31.20
N VAL A 186 7.06 -19.02 30.39
CA VAL A 186 8.31 -19.76 30.16
C VAL A 186 9.06 -19.96 31.47
N LEU A 187 9.21 -18.92 32.30
CA LEU A 187 9.90 -19.02 33.58
C LEU A 187 9.16 -19.94 34.57
N LEU A 188 7.83 -19.86 34.61
CA LEU A 188 7.02 -20.73 35.44
C LEU A 188 7.15 -22.20 35.01
N ALA A 189 6.98 -22.49 33.71
CA ALA A 189 7.11 -23.83 33.16
C ALA A 189 8.52 -24.40 33.37
N ALA A 190 9.56 -23.58 33.18
CA ALA A 190 10.94 -23.95 33.45
C ALA A 190 11.19 -24.31 34.92
N SER A 191 10.65 -23.50 35.84
CA SER A 191 10.83 -23.71 37.28
C SER A 191 10.12 -24.99 37.75
N VAL A 192 8.89 -25.23 37.27
CA VAL A 192 8.16 -26.47 37.57
C VAL A 192 8.89 -27.67 36.97
N MET A 193 9.38 -27.56 35.73
CA MET A 193 10.09 -28.65 35.08
C MET A 193 11.42 -28.99 35.78
N TYR A 194 12.16 -27.98 36.22
CA TYR A 194 13.33 -28.15 37.07
C TYR A 194 12.98 -28.99 38.30
N VAL A 195 11.96 -28.61 39.08
CA VAL A 195 11.56 -29.32 40.30
C VAL A 195 11.21 -30.79 40.04
N VAL A 196 10.60 -31.10 38.89
CA VAL A 196 10.08 -32.44 38.59
C VAL A 196 11.10 -33.35 37.91
N GLU A 197 12.01 -32.80 37.12
CA GLU A 197 12.94 -33.59 36.28
C GLU A 197 14.42 -33.47 36.69
N HIS A 198 14.80 -32.56 37.61
CA HIS A 198 16.23 -32.35 37.90
C HIS A 198 16.93 -33.60 38.43
N GLU A 199 16.25 -34.47 39.18
CA GLU A 199 16.84 -35.71 39.70
C GLU A 199 16.99 -36.78 38.61
N ALA A 200 16.00 -36.87 37.72
CA ALA A 200 15.99 -37.86 36.64
C ALA A 200 16.93 -37.47 35.48
N GLN A 201 17.09 -36.16 35.25
CA GLN A 201 17.84 -35.62 34.12
C GLN A 201 18.66 -34.37 34.52
N PRO A 202 19.68 -34.52 35.39
CA PRO A 202 20.48 -33.38 35.86
C PRO A 202 21.21 -32.65 34.73
N ASP A 203 21.64 -33.35 33.68
CA ASP A 203 22.33 -32.74 32.55
C ASP A 203 21.42 -31.85 31.68
N LYS A 204 20.10 -32.08 31.72
CA LYS A 204 19.11 -31.37 30.87
C LYS A 204 18.22 -30.40 31.65
N PHE A 205 17.83 -30.78 32.87
CA PHE A 205 16.94 -30.01 33.74
C PHE A 205 17.61 -29.63 35.07
N GLY A 206 18.94 -29.70 35.17
CA GLY A 206 19.68 -29.38 36.41
C GLY A 206 19.78 -27.88 36.75
N SER A 207 19.21 -27.00 35.93
CA SER A 207 19.05 -25.58 36.30
C SER A 207 17.85 -24.96 35.60
N ILE A 208 17.29 -23.89 36.19
CA ILE A 208 16.15 -23.16 35.60
C ILE A 208 16.48 -22.63 34.19
N PRO A 209 17.68 -22.07 33.89
CA PRO A 209 18.01 -21.66 32.53
C PRO A 209 18.02 -22.80 31.50
N LEU A 210 18.52 -23.99 31.89
CA LEU A 210 18.48 -25.17 31.01
C LEU A 210 17.03 -25.63 30.78
N ALA A 211 16.21 -25.65 31.83
CA ALA A 211 14.78 -25.94 31.71
C ALA A 211 14.03 -24.87 30.89
N ALA A 212 14.49 -23.62 30.92
CA ALA A 212 13.90 -22.52 30.15
C ALA A 212 14.12 -22.69 28.65
N TRP A 213 15.23 -23.29 28.20
CA TRP A 213 15.40 -23.68 26.79
C TRP A 213 14.27 -24.61 26.33
N TRP A 214 14.02 -25.68 27.10
CA TRP A 214 12.90 -26.60 26.83
C TRP A 214 11.55 -25.88 26.85
N ALA A 215 11.31 -25.00 27.83
CA ALA A 215 10.06 -24.27 27.95
C ALA A 215 9.84 -23.32 26.77
N VAL A 216 10.86 -22.58 26.31
CA VAL A 216 10.78 -21.73 25.11
C VAL A 216 10.44 -22.57 23.88
N VAL A 217 11.18 -23.65 23.63
CA VAL A 217 10.97 -24.53 22.47
C VAL A 217 9.56 -25.15 22.47
N THR A 218 9.02 -25.48 23.65
CA THR A 218 7.68 -26.07 23.81
C THR A 218 6.57 -25.02 23.67
N VAL A 219 6.69 -23.88 24.37
CA VAL A 219 5.71 -22.78 24.33
C VAL A 219 5.63 -22.18 22.93
N THR A 220 6.75 -22.09 22.21
CA THR A 220 6.80 -21.59 20.83
C THR A 220 6.42 -22.64 19.78
N THR A 221 6.02 -23.85 20.19
CA THR A 221 5.62 -24.96 19.30
C THR A 221 6.69 -25.41 18.31
N VAL A 222 7.98 -25.14 18.59
CA VAL A 222 9.11 -25.55 17.73
C VAL A 222 9.43 -27.03 17.90
N GLY A 223 9.56 -27.49 19.15
CA GLY A 223 9.70 -28.92 19.46
C GLY A 223 10.91 -29.63 18.81
N TYR A 224 12.14 -29.15 19.02
CA TYR A 224 13.35 -29.79 18.46
C TYR A 224 13.53 -31.27 18.87
N GLY A 225 13.03 -31.66 20.05
CA GLY A 225 13.12 -33.03 20.56
C GLY A 225 14.48 -33.41 21.19
N ASP A 226 15.37 -32.43 21.37
CA ASP A 226 16.66 -32.55 22.05
C ASP A 226 16.53 -32.79 23.57
N VAL A 227 15.56 -32.10 24.19
CA VAL A 227 15.23 -32.20 25.61
C VAL A 227 13.74 -32.50 25.76
N VAL A 228 13.40 -33.58 26.49
CA VAL A 228 12.01 -33.98 26.77
C VAL A 228 11.92 -34.57 28.18
N PRO A 229 10.80 -34.36 28.90
CA PRO A 229 10.61 -34.98 30.22
C PRO A 229 10.45 -36.49 30.10
N VAL A 230 11.08 -37.22 31.01
CA VAL A 230 11.00 -38.69 31.04
C VAL A 230 10.05 -39.19 32.14
N THR A 231 9.79 -38.37 33.16
CA THR A 231 8.89 -38.73 34.26
C THR A 231 7.41 -38.55 33.87
N LEU A 232 6.51 -39.25 34.56
CA LEU A 232 5.08 -39.08 34.36
C LEU A 232 4.63 -37.65 34.69
N ALA A 233 5.10 -37.10 35.81
CA ALA A 233 4.78 -35.74 36.23
C ALA A 233 5.30 -34.70 35.22
N GLY A 234 6.53 -34.86 34.73
CA GLY A 234 7.10 -33.97 33.71
C GLY A 234 6.31 -34.03 32.40
N ARG A 235 5.85 -35.21 31.97
CA ARG A 235 4.98 -35.34 30.79
C ARG A 235 3.62 -34.65 30.97
N MET A 236 3.04 -34.70 32.17
CA MET A 236 1.80 -33.96 32.48
C MET A 236 2.02 -32.45 32.42
N VAL A 237 3.12 -31.96 33.01
CA VAL A 237 3.52 -30.54 32.95
C VAL A 237 3.74 -30.10 31.51
N ALA A 238 4.42 -30.92 30.69
CA ALA A 238 4.59 -30.67 29.27
C ALA A 238 3.26 -30.57 28.53
N GLY A 239 2.31 -31.47 28.83
CA GLY A 239 0.94 -31.42 28.32
C GLY A 239 0.27 -30.07 28.55
N VAL A 240 0.27 -29.60 29.80
CA VAL A 240 -0.29 -28.29 30.18
C VAL A 240 0.47 -27.14 29.51
N THR A 241 1.79 -27.23 29.43
CA THR A 241 2.66 -26.21 28.83
C THR A 241 2.38 -26.06 27.33
N MET A 242 2.17 -27.16 26.61
CA MET A 242 1.83 -27.16 25.18
C MET A 242 0.48 -26.45 24.92
N ILE A 243 -0.55 -26.77 25.70
CA ILE A 243 -1.87 -26.12 25.58
C ILE A 243 -1.77 -24.63 25.89
N THR A 244 -1.06 -24.28 26.96
CA THR A 244 -0.86 -22.88 27.37
C THR A 244 -0.10 -22.11 26.29
N GLY A 245 0.96 -22.69 25.72
CA GLY A 245 1.75 -22.06 24.67
C GLY A 245 0.92 -21.75 23.42
N LEU A 246 0.07 -22.69 23.00
CA LEU A 246 -0.83 -22.48 21.86
C LEU A 246 -1.78 -21.29 22.07
N VAL A 247 -2.40 -21.20 23.26
CA VAL A 247 -3.29 -20.08 23.62
C VAL A 247 -2.53 -18.76 23.67
N MET A 248 -1.31 -18.76 24.22
CA MET A 248 -0.51 -17.54 24.37
C MET A 248 -0.01 -16.99 23.04
N LEU A 249 0.36 -17.84 22.07
CA LEU A 249 0.79 -17.41 20.74
C LEU A 249 -0.35 -16.81 19.90
N ALA A 250 -1.60 -17.20 20.16
CA ALA A 250 -2.76 -16.65 19.46
C ALA A 250 -2.93 -15.13 19.70
N LEU A 251 -2.53 -14.65 20.88
CA LEU A 251 -2.69 -13.25 21.28
C LEU A 251 -1.86 -12.25 20.42
N PRO A 252 -0.52 -12.36 20.33
CA PRO A 252 0.26 -11.44 19.48
C PRO A 252 -0.10 -11.57 18.00
N VAL A 253 -0.43 -12.77 17.51
CA VAL A 253 -0.89 -12.97 16.13
C VAL A 253 -2.21 -12.22 15.90
N GLY A 254 -3.17 -12.34 16.82
CA GLY A 254 -4.45 -11.63 16.77
C GLY A 254 -4.28 -10.11 16.79
N ILE A 255 -3.45 -9.59 17.68
CA ILE A 255 -3.14 -8.15 17.80
C ILE A 255 -2.52 -7.61 16.50
N ILE A 256 -1.51 -8.30 15.95
CA ILE A 256 -0.87 -7.88 14.70
C ILE A 256 -1.87 -7.92 13.55
N THR A 257 -2.70 -8.97 13.48
CA THR A 257 -3.69 -9.14 12.40
C THR A 257 -4.75 -8.04 12.43
N SER A 258 -5.33 -7.74 13.59
CA SER A 258 -6.34 -6.69 13.73
C SER A 258 -5.75 -5.31 13.44
N ALA A 259 -4.57 -5.01 13.99
CA ALA A 259 -3.91 -3.73 13.79
C ALA A 259 -3.46 -3.51 12.34
N PHE A 260 -2.95 -4.54 11.68
CA PHE A 260 -2.59 -4.47 10.27
C PHE A 260 -3.82 -4.22 9.40
N ALA A 261 -4.93 -4.93 9.67
CA ALA A 261 -6.20 -4.71 8.99
C ALA A 261 -6.74 -3.29 9.22
N ASP A 262 -6.59 -2.75 10.43
CA ASP A 262 -6.97 -1.36 10.75
C ASP A 262 -6.12 -0.34 9.99
N VAL A 263 -4.80 -0.54 9.89
CA VAL A 263 -3.91 0.35 9.13
C VAL A 263 -4.27 0.33 7.64
N ILE A 264 -4.56 -0.83 7.06
CA ILE A 264 -4.99 -0.93 5.66
C ILE A 264 -6.32 -0.20 5.45
N ARG A 265 -7.34 -0.48 6.28
CA ARG A 265 -8.65 0.19 6.19
C ARG A 265 -8.53 1.72 6.32
N ARG A 266 -7.70 2.21 7.24
CA ARG A 266 -7.48 3.66 7.40
C ARG A 266 -6.84 4.29 6.15
N ARG A 267 -5.91 3.60 5.50
CA ARG A 267 -5.29 4.08 4.26
C ARG A 267 -6.30 4.13 3.11
N GLU A 268 -7.10 3.09 2.96
CA GLU A 268 -8.20 3.07 1.98
C GLU A 268 -9.19 4.20 2.27
N PHE A 269 -9.56 4.41 3.53
CA PHE A 269 -10.45 5.51 3.92
C PHE A 269 -9.88 6.89 3.59
N VAL A 270 -8.62 7.18 3.91
CA VAL A 270 -8.01 8.50 3.63
C VAL A 270 -7.90 8.76 2.13
N VAL A 271 -7.54 7.73 1.35
CA VAL A 271 -7.49 7.81 -0.10
C VAL A 271 -8.90 8.05 -0.65
N SER A 272 -9.90 7.29 -0.19
CA SER A 272 -11.30 7.47 -0.59
C SER A 272 -11.88 8.82 -0.15
N TRP A 273 -11.55 9.34 1.04
CA TRP A 273 -12.03 10.65 1.50
C TRP A 273 -11.55 11.79 0.62
N GLY A 274 -10.24 11.85 0.34
CA GLY A 274 -9.67 12.84 -0.56
C GLY A 274 -10.19 12.72 -2.01
N MET A 275 -10.75 11.57 -2.36
CA MET A 275 -11.37 11.29 -3.65
C MET A 275 -12.86 11.67 -3.68
N VAL A 276 -13.64 11.34 -2.65
CA VAL A 276 -15.06 11.71 -2.50
C VAL A 276 -15.24 13.21 -2.41
N ALA A 277 -14.40 13.90 -1.62
CA ALA A 277 -14.47 15.35 -1.45
C ALA A 277 -14.23 16.14 -2.75
N ARG A 278 -13.69 15.51 -3.81
CA ARG A 278 -13.52 16.12 -5.13
C ARG A 278 -14.75 16.01 -6.02
N VAL A 279 -15.66 15.08 -5.73
CA VAL A 279 -16.88 14.91 -6.50
C VAL A 279 -17.82 16.06 -6.12
N PRO A 280 -18.25 16.92 -7.07
CA PRO A 280 -19.11 18.07 -6.77
C PRO A 280 -20.40 17.72 -6.03
N LEU A 281 -20.88 16.48 -6.21
CA LEU A 281 -22.05 15.94 -5.52
C LEU A 281 -21.89 15.89 -3.99
N PHE A 282 -20.67 15.68 -3.48
CA PHE A 282 -20.39 15.45 -2.06
C PHE A 282 -19.63 16.62 -1.40
N ALA A 283 -19.44 17.73 -2.11
CA ALA A 283 -18.59 18.84 -1.67
C ALA A 283 -19.11 19.59 -0.44
N GLU A 284 -20.41 19.56 -0.18
CA GLU A 284 -21.05 20.25 0.96
C GLU A 284 -21.30 19.36 2.17
N LEU A 285 -20.94 18.07 2.09
CA LEU A 285 -21.10 17.17 3.22
C LEU A 285 -20.06 17.50 4.30
N ASP A 286 -20.54 17.50 5.54
CA ASP A 286 -19.67 17.59 6.71
C ASP A 286 -18.83 16.32 6.89
N ALA A 287 -17.83 16.38 7.79
CA ALA A 287 -16.93 15.24 8.01
C ALA A 287 -17.68 13.96 8.44
N ALA A 288 -18.82 14.09 9.14
CA ALA A 288 -19.66 12.98 9.53
C ALA A 288 -20.38 12.35 8.33
N GLY A 289 -20.99 13.16 7.46
CA GLY A 289 -21.66 12.70 6.25
C GLY A 289 -20.73 12.04 5.25
N ILE A 290 -19.53 12.59 5.04
CA ILE A 290 -18.53 11.94 4.19
C ILE A 290 -18.10 10.60 4.79
N GLY A 291 -17.92 10.54 6.12
CA GLY A 291 -17.56 9.30 6.82
C GLY A 291 -18.60 8.18 6.69
N GLU A 292 -19.89 8.53 6.62
CA GLU A 292 -20.99 7.59 6.37
C GLU A 292 -20.95 7.07 4.93
N ILE A 293 -20.84 7.96 3.94
CA ILE A 293 -20.81 7.60 2.51
C ILE A 293 -19.58 6.75 2.17
N LEU A 294 -18.42 7.07 2.74
CA LEU A 294 -17.18 6.32 2.50
C LEU A 294 -17.28 4.85 2.91
N ARG A 295 -18.16 4.49 3.84
CA ARG A 295 -18.39 3.08 4.23
C ARG A 295 -19.23 2.32 3.22
N LEU A 296 -19.99 3.02 2.38
CA LEU A 296 -20.83 2.48 1.32
C LEU A 296 -20.10 2.41 -0.02
N LEU A 297 -18.97 3.12 -0.14
CA LEU A 297 -18.18 3.18 -1.37
C LEU A 297 -17.05 2.16 -1.36
N SER A 298 -16.93 1.42 -2.46
CA SER A 298 -15.77 0.56 -2.75
C SER A 298 -14.90 1.21 -3.82
N SER A 299 -13.57 1.06 -3.72
CA SER A 299 -12.64 1.59 -4.72
C SER A 299 -12.32 0.53 -5.77
N HIS A 300 -12.35 0.92 -7.05
CA HIS A 300 -11.89 0.08 -8.16
C HIS A 300 -10.89 0.84 -9.03
N THR A 301 -9.87 0.15 -9.54
CA THR A 301 -8.95 0.71 -10.54
C THR A 301 -9.06 -0.12 -11.80
N ALA A 302 -9.55 0.52 -12.86
CA ALA A 302 -9.71 -0.10 -14.16
C ALA A 302 -8.51 0.17 -15.06
N GLU A 303 -8.08 -0.83 -15.82
CA GLU A 303 -7.00 -0.68 -16.81
C GLU A 303 -7.55 -0.20 -18.17
N PRO A 304 -6.73 0.42 -19.04
CA PRO A 304 -7.17 0.86 -20.37
C PRO A 304 -7.77 -0.30 -21.19
N GLY A 305 -8.96 -0.08 -21.72
CA GLY A 305 -9.73 -1.06 -22.49
C GLY A 305 -10.66 -1.95 -21.67
N GLU A 306 -10.58 -1.91 -20.34
CA GLU A 306 -11.47 -2.66 -19.44
C GLU A 306 -12.92 -2.22 -19.59
N VAL A 307 -13.84 -3.18 -19.68
CA VAL A 307 -15.29 -2.92 -19.75
C VAL A 307 -15.86 -2.89 -18.34
N LEU A 308 -16.39 -1.74 -17.94
CA LEU A 308 -16.92 -1.49 -16.60
C LEU A 308 -18.36 -1.98 -16.43
N MET A 309 -19.14 -1.88 -17.51
CA MET A 309 -20.51 -2.41 -17.60
C MET A 309 -20.86 -2.63 -19.07
N ARG A 310 -21.76 -3.58 -19.37
CA ARG A 310 -22.30 -3.78 -20.72
C ARG A 310 -23.76 -3.39 -20.77
N ARG A 311 -24.20 -2.89 -21.93
CA ARG A 311 -25.62 -2.66 -22.22
C ARG A 311 -26.41 -3.94 -22.00
N GLY A 312 -27.55 -3.83 -21.33
CA GLY A 312 -28.44 -4.97 -21.00
C GLY A 312 -28.03 -5.76 -19.75
N ASP A 313 -26.88 -5.48 -19.13
CA ASP A 313 -26.54 -6.09 -17.84
C ASP A 313 -27.47 -5.59 -16.74
N VAL A 314 -27.65 -6.38 -15.68
CA VAL A 314 -28.40 -5.94 -14.49
C VAL A 314 -27.59 -4.86 -13.76
N ALA A 315 -28.18 -3.68 -13.59
CA ALA A 315 -27.62 -2.58 -12.81
C ALA A 315 -27.65 -2.92 -11.32
N ARG A 316 -26.45 -3.00 -10.74
CA ARG A 316 -26.25 -3.27 -9.30
C ARG A 316 -25.59 -2.13 -8.56
N SER A 317 -24.98 -1.20 -9.28
CA SER A 317 -24.13 -0.16 -8.71
C SER A 317 -24.04 1.05 -9.63
N MET A 318 -23.59 2.19 -9.11
CA MET A 318 -23.16 3.35 -9.90
C MET A 318 -21.69 3.65 -9.64
N PHE A 319 -21.09 4.46 -10.51
CA PHE A 319 -19.65 4.70 -10.53
C PHE A 319 -19.35 6.19 -10.53
N PHE A 320 -18.38 6.62 -9.72
CA PHE A 320 -17.85 7.97 -9.68
C PHE A 320 -16.42 7.98 -10.21
N ILE A 321 -16.11 8.86 -11.16
CA ILE A 321 -14.79 8.96 -11.80
C ILE A 321 -13.90 9.91 -11.01
N LEU A 322 -12.85 9.35 -10.43
CA LEU A 322 -11.90 10.10 -9.60
C LEU A 322 -10.71 10.60 -10.41
N SER A 323 -10.29 9.81 -11.40
CA SER A 323 -9.27 10.18 -12.36
C SER A 323 -9.25 9.17 -13.50
N GLY A 324 -8.79 9.62 -14.67
CA GLY A 324 -8.87 8.84 -15.90
C GLY A 324 -10.08 9.25 -16.74
N GLU A 325 -10.31 8.51 -17.80
CA GLU A 325 -11.37 8.76 -18.77
C GLU A 325 -12.07 7.45 -19.11
N VAL A 326 -13.38 7.51 -19.23
CA VAL A 326 -14.21 6.41 -19.73
C VAL A 326 -14.99 6.86 -20.95
N GLN A 327 -15.35 5.90 -21.78
CA GLN A 327 -16.21 6.08 -22.94
C GLN A 327 -17.49 5.28 -22.73
N ILE A 328 -18.63 5.94 -22.91
CA ILE A 328 -19.96 5.35 -22.95
C ILE A 328 -20.32 5.17 -24.43
N GLU A 329 -20.67 3.94 -24.81
CA GLU A 329 -21.13 3.57 -26.15
C GLU A 329 -22.66 3.73 -26.23
N LEU A 330 -23.13 4.88 -26.74
CA LEU A 330 -24.56 5.17 -26.99
C LEU A 330 -24.88 5.02 -28.48
N GLU A 331 -26.17 4.81 -28.82
CA GLU A 331 -26.64 4.75 -30.22
C GLU A 331 -26.49 6.09 -30.93
N SER A 332 -26.61 7.19 -30.19
CA SER A 332 -26.42 8.58 -30.64
C SER A 332 -24.95 8.98 -30.84
N GLY A 333 -24.00 8.11 -30.49
CA GLY A 333 -22.55 8.33 -30.61
C GLY A 333 -21.80 8.19 -29.27
N PRO A 334 -20.47 7.99 -29.31
CA PRO A 334 -19.71 7.77 -28.08
C PRO A 334 -19.59 9.03 -27.23
N LEU A 335 -19.90 8.91 -25.93
CA LEU A 335 -19.74 9.97 -24.93
C LEU A 335 -18.50 9.70 -24.07
N ARG A 336 -17.68 10.72 -23.80
CA ARG A 336 -16.52 10.61 -22.91
C ARG A 336 -16.80 11.32 -21.59
N LEU A 337 -16.52 10.62 -20.49
CA LEU A 337 -16.59 11.18 -19.15
C LEU A 337 -15.20 11.11 -18.49
N GLY A 338 -14.84 12.18 -17.77
CA GLY A 338 -13.56 12.32 -17.07
C GLY A 338 -13.72 12.55 -15.57
N GLU A 339 -12.64 12.95 -14.90
CA GLU A 339 -12.61 13.27 -13.45
C GLU A 339 -13.77 14.18 -13.04
N GLY A 340 -14.45 13.83 -11.94
CA GLY A 340 -15.59 14.57 -11.37
C GLY A 340 -16.96 14.13 -11.88
N HIS A 341 -17.04 13.41 -13.01
CA HIS A 341 -18.30 12.86 -13.51
C HIS A 341 -18.65 11.52 -12.84
N PHE A 342 -19.91 11.11 -12.95
CA PHE A 342 -20.41 9.82 -12.52
C PHE A 342 -21.27 9.18 -13.61
N PHE A 343 -21.55 7.88 -13.51
CA PHE A 343 -22.40 7.17 -14.45
C PHE A 343 -23.02 5.92 -13.81
N GLY A 344 -24.13 5.47 -14.40
CA GLY A 344 -24.84 4.24 -14.01
C GLY A 344 -25.98 4.45 -13.00
N GLU A 345 -26.27 5.69 -12.64
CA GLU A 345 -27.40 6.13 -11.82
C GLU A 345 -28.76 5.93 -12.52
N MET A 346 -28.83 6.17 -13.84
CA MET A 346 -30.10 6.03 -14.59
C MET A 346 -30.71 4.65 -14.39
N ALA A 347 -29.92 3.59 -14.59
CA ALA A 347 -30.38 2.21 -14.45
C ALA A 347 -30.63 1.77 -12.99
N LEU A 348 -30.28 2.59 -12.00
CA LEU A 348 -30.72 2.37 -10.62
C LEU A 348 -32.06 3.06 -10.34
N ARG A 349 -32.40 4.15 -11.07
CA ARG A 349 -33.64 4.92 -10.92
C ARG A 349 -34.77 4.46 -11.85
N THR A 350 -34.51 4.27 -13.14
CA THR A 350 -35.53 4.08 -14.20
C THR A 350 -35.84 2.62 -14.52
N GLY A 351 -34.94 1.69 -14.19
CA GLY A 351 -35.14 0.25 -14.42
C GLY A 351 -33.82 -0.52 -14.36
N ARG A 352 -33.86 -1.81 -13.97
CA ARG A 352 -32.67 -2.58 -13.56
C ARG A 352 -31.68 -2.96 -14.68
N LEU A 353 -31.81 -2.48 -15.92
CA LEU A 353 -30.92 -2.86 -17.01
C LEU A 353 -30.05 -1.67 -17.45
N ARG A 354 -28.77 -1.93 -17.72
CA ARG A 354 -27.82 -0.90 -18.20
C ARG A 354 -28.24 -0.39 -19.59
N SER A 355 -28.31 0.92 -19.74
CA SER A 355 -28.62 1.59 -21.01
C SER A 355 -27.47 1.53 -22.02
N ALA A 356 -26.21 1.44 -21.55
CA ALA A 356 -25.03 1.54 -22.39
C ALA A 356 -23.86 0.66 -21.91
N THR A 357 -22.92 0.40 -22.82
CA THR A 357 -21.62 -0.20 -22.49
C THR A 357 -20.64 0.90 -22.13
N VAL A 358 -19.87 0.72 -21.05
CA VAL A 358 -18.85 1.70 -20.62
C VAL A 358 -17.49 1.03 -20.57
N ARG A 359 -16.49 1.69 -21.17
CA ARG A 359 -15.11 1.21 -21.25
C ARG A 359 -14.12 2.25 -20.76
N ALA A 360 -13.10 1.84 -20.02
CA ALA A 360 -12.01 2.72 -19.62
C ALA A 360 -11.10 3.04 -20.83
N LEU A 361 -10.83 4.31 -21.10
CA LEU A 361 -9.89 4.75 -22.15
C LEU A 361 -8.46 4.86 -21.62
N SER A 362 -8.33 5.18 -20.34
CA SER A 362 -7.07 5.24 -19.61
C SER A 362 -7.19 4.45 -18.31
N ARG A 363 -6.12 4.36 -17.52
CA ARG A 363 -6.19 3.75 -16.19
C ARG A 363 -7.10 4.62 -15.31
N THR A 364 -8.30 4.14 -14.99
CA THR A 364 -9.35 4.93 -14.36
C THR A 364 -9.59 4.49 -12.92
N GLN A 365 -9.51 5.43 -11.99
CA GLN A 365 -9.87 5.20 -10.58
C GLN A 365 -11.33 5.55 -10.37
N LEU A 366 -12.08 4.61 -9.82
CA LEU A 366 -13.53 4.68 -9.65
C LEU A 366 -13.89 4.46 -8.18
N LEU A 367 -14.93 5.15 -7.71
CA LEU A 367 -15.68 4.73 -6.53
C LEU A 367 -16.97 4.10 -7.01
N ILE A 368 -17.31 2.95 -6.43
CA ILE A 368 -18.50 2.18 -6.74
C ILE A 368 -19.43 2.26 -5.53
N LEU A 369 -20.67 2.67 -5.78
CA LEU A 369 -21.75 2.64 -4.80
C LEU A 369 -22.77 1.59 -5.21
N ASP A 370 -23.05 0.63 -4.33
CA ASP A 370 -24.07 -0.38 -4.58
C ASP A 370 -25.48 0.24 -4.59
N GLY A 371 -26.37 -0.30 -5.42
CA GLY A 371 -27.70 0.28 -5.66
C GLY A 371 -28.62 0.22 -4.44
N LYS A 372 -28.45 -0.77 -3.56
CA LYS A 372 -29.14 -0.83 -2.26
C LYS A 372 -28.69 0.33 -1.37
N ASP A 373 -27.38 0.49 -1.24
CA ASP A 373 -26.77 1.53 -0.43
C ASP A 373 -27.06 2.94 -0.99
N PHE A 374 -27.14 3.08 -2.31
CA PHE A 374 -27.60 4.30 -2.97
C PHE A 374 -29.04 4.65 -2.61
N THR A 375 -29.95 3.67 -2.63
CA THR A 375 -31.35 3.88 -2.26
C THR A 375 -31.47 4.28 -0.79
N ASP A 376 -30.74 3.59 0.08
CA ASP A 376 -30.69 3.89 1.52
C ASP A 376 -30.08 5.27 1.78
N LEU A 377 -29.05 5.67 1.01
CA LEU A 377 -28.42 6.99 1.10
C LEU A 377 -29.39 8.11 0.73
N LEU A 378 -30.12 7.96 -0.39
CA LEU A 378 -31.13 8.95 -0.81
C LEU A 378 -32.27 9.06 0.20
N ALA A 379 -32.68 7.95 0.82
CA ALA A 379 -33.73 7.94 1.84
C ALA A 379 -33.30 8.65 3.13
N ARG A 380 -32.02 8.53 3.53
CA ARG A 380 -31.48 9.19 4.72
C ARG A 380 -31.12 10.66 4.49
N ARG A 381 -30.73 11.02 3.26
CA ARG A 381 -30.25 12.36 2.90
C ARG A 381 -30.90 12.86 1.61
N PRO A 382 -32.11 13.45 1.71
CA PRO A 382 -32.82 14.02 0.56
C PRO A 382 -32.03 15.09 -0.18
N GLU A 383 -31.18 15.84 0.54
CA GLU A 383 -30.26 16.86 -0.01
C GLU A 383 -29.35 16.34 -1.14
N ILE A 384 -28.97 15.06 -1.11
CA ILE A 384 -28.16 14.43 -2.17
C ILE A 384 -29.04 14.12 -3.39
N ALA A 385 -30.29 13.71 -3.18
CA ALA A 385 -31.23 13.43 -4.26
C ALA A 385 -31.51 14.70 -5.08
N ASP A 386 -31.76 15.81 -4.39
CA ASP A 386 -32.02 17.12 -5.00
C ASP A 386 -30.82 17.58 -5.83
N ARG A 387 -29.60 17.36 -5.33
CA ARG A 387 -28.37 17.75 -6.05
C ARG A 387 -28.09 16.89 -7.28
N ILE A 388 -28.43 15.61 -7.25
CA ILE A 388 -28.37 14.75 -8.46
C ILE A 388 -29.36 15.29 -9.50
N ALA A 389 -30.59 15.63 -9.09
CA ALA A 389 -31.58 16.22 -9.98
C ALA A 389 -31.14 17.59 -10.54
N ASP A 390 -30.55 18.46 -9.71
CA ASP A 390 -30.03 19.76 -10.13
C ASP A 390 -28.85 19.63 -11.11
N LEU A 391 -27.97 18.65 -10.92
CA LEU A 391 -26.87 18.37 -11.84
C LEU A 391 -27.38 17.82 -13.18
N GLU A 392 -28.51 17.10 -13.18
CA GLU A 392 -29.23 16.70 -14.40
C GLU A 392 -29.86 17.92 -15.12
N HIS A 393 -30.39 18.91 -14.37
CA HIS A 393 -31.10 20.06 -14.95
C HIS A 393 -30.19 21.23 -15.35
N ARG A 394 -29.02 21.41 -14.72
CA ARG A 394 -28.07 22.51 -15.02
C ARG A 394 -27.36 22.39 -16.37
N GLU A 395 -27.51 21.29 -17.10
CA GLU A 395 -27.02 21.12 -18.47
C GLU A 395 -27.92 21.80 -19.54
N GLU A 396 -29.00 22.46 -19.14
CA GLU A 396 -29.90 23.21 -20.03
C GLU A 396 -29.40 24.64 -20.37
N ALA A 397 -28.33 24.78 -21.18
CA ALA A 397 -28.03 25.85 -22.18
C ALA A 397 -26.51 26.10 -22.41
N PRO A 398 -26.01 26.53 -23.59
CA PRO A 398 -26.48 26.48 -24.97
C PRO A 398 -25.61 25.60 -25.91
N HIS A 399 -26.23 24.64 -26.60
CA HIS A 399 -25.99 24.05 -27.95
C HIS A 399 -24.58 23.71 -28.49
N SER A 400 -23.49 24.00 -27.79
CA SER A 400 -22.11 23.60 -28.14
C SER A 400 -21.53 22.55 -27.18
N LEU A 401 -22.30 22.19 -26.15
CA LEU A 401 -22.03 21.16 -25.14
C LEU A 401 -23.25 20.22 -25.03
N ARG A 402 -23.62 19.57 -26.14
CA ARG A 402 -24.62 18.49 -26.13
C ARG A 402 -23.93 17.13 -26.27
N PRO A 403 -23.92 16.28 -25.24
CA PRO A 403 -23.81 14.85 -25.42
C PRO A 403 -25.22 14.26 -25.47
N ARG A 404 -25.74 14.00 -26.66
CA ARG A 404 -27.09 13.40 -26.81
C ARG A 404 -27.07 11.90 -26.52
N GLY A 405 -28.16 11.44 -25.92
CA GLY A 405 -28.67 10.07 -25.75
C GLY A 405 -29.43 10.03 -24.42
N ASP A 406 -30.75 10.00 -24.30
CA ASP A 406 -31.80 9.60 -25.25
C ASP A 406 -33.07 10.47 -25.10
N ILE A 407 -33.86 10.39 -26.17
CA ILE A 407 -35.18 10.96 -26.43
C ILE A 407 -36.18 10.46 -25.37
N SER A 408 -37.13 11.32 -24.95
CA SER A 408 -38.18 10.91 -24.00
C SER A 408 -39.17 9.93 -24.66
N PRO A 409 -39.85 9.05 -23.91
CA PRO A 409 -40.85 8.13 -24.49
C PRO A 409 -41.99 8.84 -25.23
N GLU A 410 -42.24 10.11 -24.91
CA GLU A 410 -43.28 10.93 -25.54
C GLU A 410 -42.90 11.40 -26.96
N GLU A 411 -41.60 11.51 -27.27
CA GLU A 411 -41.09 11.88 -28.60
C GLU A 411 -41.01 10.67 -29.58
N LEU A 412 -41.16 9.43 -29.09
CA LEU A 412 -41.23 8.22 -29.93
C LEU A 412 -42.63 8.03 -30.57
N ASP A 413 -43.70 8.44 -29.89
CA ASP A 413 -45.08 8.30 -30.39
C ASP A 413 -45.47 9.36 -31.45
N GLU A 414 -44.76 10.49 -31.50
CA GLU A 414 -44.97 11.54 -32.52
C GLU A 414 -44.29 11.22 -33.85
N ALA A 415 -43.21 10.42 -33.85
CA ALA A 415 -42.49 10.05 -35.06
C ALA A 415 -43.27 9.07 -35.97
N ASP A 416 -44.23 8.32 -35.41
CA ASP A 416 -45.05 7.34 -36.14
C ASP A 416 -46.30 7.95 -36.83
N ARG A 417 -46.53 9.27 -36.71
CA ARG A 417 -47.75 9.95 -37.24
C ARG A 417 -47.53 10.93 -38.39
N GLN A 418 -46.48 10.81 -39.20
CA GLN A 418 -46.36 11.61 -40.43
C GLN A 418 -46.48 10.76 -41.71
N PRO A 419 -47.40 11.11 -42.64
CA PRO A 419 -47.60 10.36 -43.88
C PRO A 419 -46.47 10.64 -44.88
N GLY A 420 -46.01 9.60 -45.57
CA GLY A 420 -44.90 9.67 -46.52
C GLY A 420 -45.20 10.54 -47.76
N PRO A 421 -44.17 11.12 -48.41
CA PRO A 421 -44.37 11.96 -49.58
C PRO A 421 -44.64 11.13 -50.82
N GLU A 422 -45.61 11.61 -51.59
CA GLU A 422 -46.00 11.17 -52.93
C GLU A 422 -44.82 11.18 -53.91
N ALA A 423 -44.73 10.11 -54.70
CA ALA A 423 -44.13 10.10 -56.03
C ALA A 423 -44.91 9.12 -56.91
#